data_AF-A0A2E2UZV6-F1
#
_entry.id   AF-A0A2E2UZV6-F1
#
_cell.length_a   1.000
_cell.length_b   1.000
_cell.length_c   1.000
_cell.angle_alpha   90.00
_cell.angle_beta   90.00
_cell.angle_gamma   90.00
#
_symmetry.space_group_name_H-M   'P 1'
#
loop_
_entity.id
_entity.type
_entity.pdbx_description
1 polymer ?
#
loop_
_entity_poly.entity_id
_entity_poly.type
_entity_poly.pdbx_seq_one_letter_code
_entity_poly.pdbx_strand_id
1 'polypeptide(L)' 'MKISNIKIIEDGIKIVSCSGDKDSGTHPEIFLKFMDGQDSIECYYCGKTFIHKSKFKKNNV' A
#
# COMPACT_ATOMS: atom_id res chain seq x y z
N MET A 1 -8.03 -5.56 16.52
CA MET A 1 -7.05 -5.32 15.45
C MET A 1 -7.77 -5.47 14.12
N LYS A 2 -8.12 -4.37 13.46
CA LYS A 2 -8.84 -4.42 12.16
C LYS A 2 -7.83 -4.82 11.08
N ILE A 3 -8.23 -5.79 10.25
CA ILE A 3 -7.44 -6.40 9.19
C ILE A 3 -6.84 -5.28 8.33
N SER A 4 -5.51 -5.27 8.32
CA SER A 4 -4.66 -4.27 7.70
C SER A 4 -4.99 -4.15 6.21
N ASN A 5 -5.38 -2.96 5.75
CA ASN A 5 -5.64 -2.65 4.35
C ASN A 5 -4.33 -2.64 3.53
N ILE A 6 -3.65 -3.79 3.46
CA ILE A 6 -2.33 -3.95 2.86
C ILE A 6 -2.46 -4.53 1.45
N LYS A 7 -1.84 -3.88 0.48
CA LYS A 7 -1.63 -4.40 -0.87
C LYS A 7 -0.14 -4.69 -1.07
N ILE A 8 0.17 -5.96 -1.34
CA ILE A 8 1.53 -6.38 -1.67
C ILE A 8 1.80 -6.01 -3.13
N ILE A 9 2.97 -5.43 -3.40
CA ILE A 9 3.42 -5.03 -4.73
C ILE A 9 4.78 -5.65 -5.06
N GLU A 10 5.11 -5.74 -6.34
CA GLU A 10 6.43 -6.21 -6.79
C GLU A 10 7.56 -5.31 -6.29
N ASP A 11 8.72 -5.90 -6.04
CA ASP A 11 9.92 -5.15 -5.66
C ASP A 11 10.37 -4.22 -6.80
N GLY A 12 10.87 -3.03 -6.45
CA GLY A 12 11.37 -2.06 -7.43
C GLY A 12 10.30 -1.15 -8.06
N ILE A 13 9.01 -1.36 -7.76
CA ILE A 13 7.95 -0.40 -8.11
C ILE A 13 8.17 0.91 -7.35
N LYS A 14 8.39 2.01 -8.09
CA LYS A 14 8.61 3.34 -7.49
C LYS A 14 7.34 4.16 -7.32
N ILE A 15 6.28 3.81 -8.06
CA ILE A 15 5.03 4.55 -8.11
C ILE A 15 3.88 3.54 -8.13
N VAL A 16 2.87 3.76 -7.30
CA VAL A 16 1.62 2.97 -7.29
C VAL A 16 0.42 3.88 -7.47
N SER A 17 -0.62 3.38 -8.13
CA SER A 17 -1.90 4.07 -8.18
C SER A 17 -2.88 3.52 -7.13
N CYS A 18 -3.72 4.42 -6.61
CA CYS A 18 -4.79 4.10 -5.69
C CYS A 18 -6.05 4.87 -6.09
N SER A 19 -7.17 4.17 -6.25
CA SER A 19 -8.50 4.72 -6.55
C SER A 19 -9.48 4.52 -5.39
N GLY A 20 -8.96 4.20 -4.21
CA GLY A 20 -9.76 3.71 -3.09
C GLY A 20 -10.44 2.37 -3.38
N ASP A 21 -11.30 1.96 -2.47
CA ASP A 21 -12.16 0.78 -2.60
C ASP A 21 -13.44 0.96 -1.78
N LYS A 22 -14.32 -0.03 -1.83
CA LYS A 22 -15.60 -0.02 -1.12
C LYS A 22 -15.43 -0.14 0.41
N ASP A 23 -14.34 -0.71 0.88
CA ASP A 23 -14.10 -1.03 2.29
C ASP A 23 -13.40 0.11 3.03
N SER A 24 -12.53 0.84 2.33
CA SER A 24 -11.56 1.79 2.88
C SER A 24 -11.88 3.24 2.51
N GLY A 25 -12.88 3.44 1.66
CA GLY A 25 -13.27 4.74 1.11
C GLY A 25 -12.87 4.88 -0.35
N THR A 26 -13.83 5.32 -1.17
CA THR A 26 -13.63 5.59 -2.60
C THR A 26 -13.10 7.01 -2.78
N HIS A 27 -12.10 7.19 -3.63
CA HIS A 27 -11.54 8.49 -3.97
C HIS A 27 -11.06 8.49 -5.45
N PRO A 28 -10.84 9.66 -6.07
CA PRO A 28 -10.25 9.74 -7.41
C PRO A 28 -8.91 9.01 -7.48
N GLU A 29 -8.52 8.54 -8.66
CA GLU A 29 -7.22 7.91 -8.84
C GLU A 29 -6.08 8.89 -8.49
N ILE A 30 -5.20 8.44 -7.61
CA ILE A 30 -3.98 9.17 -7.23
C ILE A 30 -2.76 8.27 -7.39
N PHE A 31 -1.60 8.92 -7.53
CA PHE A 31 -0.31 8.26 -7.64
C PHE A 31 0.53 8.57 -6.41
N LEU A 32 1.04 7.51 -5.77
CA LEU A 32 1.91 7.57 -4.61
C LEU A 32 3.31 7.16 -5.05
N LYS A 33 4.29 8.00 -4.77
CA LYS A 33 5.70 7.72 -5.07
C LYS A 33 6.42 7.29 -3.79
N PHE A 34 7.13 6.17 -3.85
CA PHE A 34 8.00 5.71 -2.77
C PHE A 34 9.20 6.66 -2.65
N MET A 35 9.53 7.07 -1.42
CA MET A 35 10.79 7.77 -1.16
C MET A 35 11.95 6.78 -1.14
N ASP A 36 13.17 7.27 -1.39
CA ASP A 36 14.36 6.42 -1.37
C ASP A 36 14.53 5.75 0.00
N GLY A 37 14.65 4.43 0.00
CA GLY A 37 14.76 3.61 1.21
C GLY A 37 13.43 3.26 1.89
N GLN A 38 12.28 3.71 1.35
CA GLN A 38 10.97 3.25 1.83
C GLN A 38 10.54 1.96 1.15
N ASP A 39 10.16 0.99 1.97
CA ASP A 39 9.66 -0.32 1.53
C ASP A 39 8.12 -0.41 1.51
N SER A 40 7.45 0.58 2.11
CA SER A 40 6.00 0.72 2.16
C SER A 40 5.57 2.18 2.07
N ILE A 41 4.34 2.39 1.59
CA ILE A 41 3.69 3.71 1.56
C ILE A 41 2.20 3.57 1.87
N GLU A 42 1.64 4.51 2.62
CA GLU A 42 0.21 4.55 2.95
C GLU A 42 -0.51 5.59 2.09
N CYS A 43 -1.67 5.22 1.54
CA CYS A 43 -2.56 6.16 0.89
C CYS A 43 -3.19 7.07 1.93
N TYR A 44 -2.90 8.37 1.82
CA TYR A 44 -3.39 9.39 2.75
C TYR A 44 -4.91 9.67 2.65
N TYR A 45 -5.61 9.12 1.65
CA TYR A 45 -7.08 9.21 1.55
C TYR A 45 -7.82 8.04 2.18
N CYS A 46 -7.38 6.80 1.93
CA CYS A 46 -8.10 5.59 2.35
C CYS A 46 -7.32 4.69 3.33
N GLY A 47 -6.11 5.09 3.74
CA GLY A 47 -5.28 4.32 4.66
C GLY A 47 -4.75 3.00 4.07
N LYS A 48 -4.89 2.78 2.76
CA LYS A 48 -4.36 1.57 2.09
C LYS A 48 -2.83 1.61 2.10
N THR A 49 -2.20 0.61 2.70
CA THR A 49 -0.75 0.47 2.72
C THR A 49 -0.29 -0.39 1.56
N PHE A 50 0.64 0.09 0.76
CA PHE A 50 1.32 -0.67 -0.27
C PHE A 50 2.70 -1.08 0.26
N ILE A 51 3.06 -2.35 0.15
CA ILE A 51 4.34 -2.87 0.65
C ILE A 51 5.00 -3.78 -0.37
N HIS A 52 6.31 -3.63 -0.55
CA HIS A 52 7.10 -4.50 -1.41
C HIS A 52 7.09 -5.95 -0.91
N LYS A 53 6.92 -6.90 -1.84
CA LYS A 53 6.81 -8.34 -1.54
C LYS A 53 7.98 -8.87 -0.72
N SER A 54 9.21 -8.42 -0.95
CA SER A 54 10.40 -8.85 -0.20
C SER A 54 10.37 -8.43 1.27
N LYS A 55 9.55 -7.43 1.60
CA LYS A 55 9.49 -6.78 2.93
C LYS A 55 8.24 -7.18 3.70
N PHE A 56 7.26 -7.75 3.01
CA PHE A 56 6.10 -8.34 3.65
C PHE A 56 6.48 -9.67 4.33
N LYS A 57 6.83 -9.59 5.62
CA LYS A 57 6.99 -10.78 6.46
C LYS A 57 5.61 -11.25 6.91
N LYS A 58 5.10 -12.30 6.28
CA LYS A 58 3.95 -13.03 6.80
C LYS A 58 4.40 -13.71 8.09
N ASN A 59 4.03 -13.17 9.25
CA ASN A 59 4.15 -13.90 10.51
C ASN A 59 3.23 -15.12 10.41
N ASN A 60 3.79 -16.28 10.08
CA ASN A 60 3.12 -17.56 10.30
C ASN A 60 3.26 -17.86 11.80
N VAL A 61 2.24 -17.48 12.58
CA VAL A 61 1.97 -18.02 13.92
C VAL A 61 0.84 -19.03 13.76
#